data_AF-A0A932WTE5-F1
#
_entry.id   AF-A0A932WTE5-F1
#
_cell.length_a   1.000
_cell.length_b   1.000
_cell.length_c   1.000
_cell.angle_alpha   90.00
_cell.angle_beta   90.00
_cell.angle_gamma   90.00
#
_symmetry.space_group_name_H-M   'P 1'
#
loop_
_entity.id
_entity.type
_entity.pdbx_description
1 polymer ?
#
loop_
_entity_poly.entity_id
_entity_poly.type
_entity_poly.pdbx_seq_one_letter_code
_entity_poly.pdbx_strand_id
1 'polypeptide(L)'
;MLAEQFSHLIVQAEMGRMKPMDTLSRDVLNKLTRQNEFLGMNPNQVILGMLTNPNVWKDIKIIKVDTPKLKEFLGVASDRKFVSFSEILTPDGYKLAKILEDINKIDPNQRGTFEKDAIRVDERLNIVYMIFMSDMFKIYPKIGDANHLWISPNQAINSLDGQDKEIVYFITSNFISSAGEGNYTKASKALELVSMYQQKFGKDIYPNEEKINVEMIFNKLDIFPRLTLAYLILGMLMLVVAFTAVFKQTLSSKLLNNILFGILAVLFIVQTAGMGFRWYISGHAPWSNTYESLIYIAWSIMF
;
A
#
# COMPACT_ATOMS: atom_id res chain seq x y z
N MET A 1 10.28 -7.40 -15.88
CA MET A 1 10.52 -6.22 -16.73
C MET A 1 9.34 -5.26 -16.70
N LEU A 2 8.13 -5.64 -17.15
CA LEU A 2 6.99 -4.70 -17.17
C LEU A 2 6.56 -4.18 -15.79
N ALA A 3 6.36 -5.07 -14.80
CA ALA A 3 5.98 -4.67 -13.44
C ALA A 3 7.04 -3.80 -12.75
N GLU A 4 8.33 -3.97 -13.11
CA GLU A 4 9.42 -3.14 -12.61
C GLU A 4 9.38 -1.74 -13.23
N GLN A 5 9.10 -1.62 -14.53
CA GLN A 5 8.91 -0.31 -15.13
C GLN A 5 7.65 0.39 -14.60
N PHE A 6 6.57 -0.36 -14.39
CA PHE A 6 5.35 0.14 -13.79
C PHE A 6 5.59 0.70 -12.39
N SER A 7 6.42 0.03 -11.58
CA SER A 7 6.71 0.43 -10.19
C SER A 7 7.43 1.78 -10.07
N HIS A 8 8.14 2.20 -11.13
CA HIS A 8 8.87 3.46 -11.19
C HIS A 8 8.02 4.65 -11.65
N LEU A 9 6.82 4.43 -12.17
CA LEU A 9 5.94 5.54 -12.51
C LEU A 9 5.64 6.38 -11.26
N ILE A 10 5.53 7.69 -11.44
CA ILE A 10 5.18 8.58 -10.34
C ILE A 10 3.66 8.71 -10.25
N VAL A 11 3.15 8.73 -9.02
CA VAL A 11 1.75 8.98 -8.72
C VAL A 11 1.62 10.07 -7.68
N GLN A 12 0.66 10.97 -7.88
CA GLN A 12 0.31 11.97 -6.88
C GLN A 12 -0.65 11.36 -5.85
N ALA A 13 -0.18 11.26 -4.61
CA ALA A 13 -0.98 10.82 -3.48
C ALA A 13 -1.87 11.96 -2.95
N GLU A 14 -2.65 11.66 -1.91
CA GLU A 14 -3.35 12.68 -1.13
C GLU A 14 -2.37 13.74 -0.59
N MET A 15 -2.88 14.96 -0.40
CA MET A 15 -2.07 16.13 0.01
C MET A 15 -0.92 16.51 -0.96
N GLY A 16 -0.93 15.98 -2.19
CA GLY A 16 0.01 16.38 -3.26
C GLY A 16 1.37 15.68 -3.22
N ARG A 17 1.60 14.71 -2.31
CA ARG A 17 2.88 13.98 -2.24
C ARG A 17 3.10 13.15 -3.50
N MET A 18 4.22 13.37 -4.18
CA MET A 18 4.66 12.53 -5.28
C MET A 18 5.41 11.32 -4.76
N LYS A 19 4.99 10.12 -5.16
CA LYS A 19 5.60 8.85 -4.75
C LYS A 19 5.69 7.87 -5.92
N PRO A 20 6.64 6.92 -5.90
CA PRO A 20 6.66 5.82 -6.85
C PRO A 20 5.39 4.97 -6.76
N MET A 21 5.00 4.38 -7.89
CA MET A 21 3.90 3.44 -8.00
C MET A 21 4.12 2.21 -7.11
N ASP A 22 5.37 1.84 -6.84
CA ASP A 22 5.72 0.80 -5.86
C ASP A 22 5.13 1.06 -4.48
N THR A 23 5.27 2.29 -3.97
CA THR A 23 4.73 2.69 -2.67
C THR A 23 3.20 2.58 -2.68
N LEU A 24 2.55 3.11 -3.73
CA LEU A 24 1.09 2.99 -3.85
C LEU A 24 0.64 1.53 -3.91
N SER A 25 1.32 0.70 -4.70
CA SER A 25 0.95 -0.69 -4.89
C SER A 25 1.07 -1.50 -3.60
N ARG A 26 2.10 -1.22 -2.80
CA ARG A 26 2.28 -1.79 -1.45
C ARG A 26 1.16 -1.37 -0.50
N ASP A 27 0.86 -0.07 -0.44
CA ASP A 27 -0.21 0.47 0.39
C ASP A 27 -1.56 -0.19 0.05
N VAL A 28 -1.87 -0.29 -1.25
CA VAL A 28 -3.10 -0.91 -1.74
C VAL A 28 -3.16 -2.39 -1.41
N LEU A 29 -2.10 -3.16 -1.73
CA LEU A 29 -2.11 -4.60 -1.45
C LEU A 29 -2.25 -4.87 0.05
N ASN A 30 -1.54 -4.12 0.89
CA ASN A 30 -1.64 -4.23 2.34
C ASN A 30 -3.04 -3.87 2.84
N LYS A 31 -3.68 -2.82 2.30
CA LYS A 31 -5.05 -2.45 2.65
C LYS A 31 -6.06 -3.56 2.29
N LEU A 32 -5.91 -4.16 1.11
CA LEU A 32 -6.78 -5.22 0.62
C LEU A 32 -6.59 -6.53 1.39
N THR A 33 -5.35 -6.95 1.64
CA THR A 33 -5.01 -8.30 2.10
C THR A 33 -4.39 -8.39 3.49
N ARG A 34 -3.79 -7.29 3.98
CA ARG A 34 -2.81 -7.22 5.08
C ARG A 34 -1.56 -8.06 4.85
N GLN A 35 -1.17 -8.25 3.59
CA GLN A 35 0.01 -9.01 3.18
C GLN A 35 0.86 -8.16 2.23
N ASN A 36 2.16 -8.49 2.15
CA ASN A 36 3.12 -7.83 1.25
C ASN A 36 3.31 -8.60 -0.05
N GLU A 37 2.72 -9.79 -0.16
CA GLU A 37 2.66 -10.63 -1.36
C GLU A 37 1.28 -11.29 -1.39
N PHE A 38 0.80 -11.62 -2.59
CA PHE A 38 -0.48 -12.31 -2.76
C PHE A 38 -0.40 -13.27 -3.94
N LEU A 39 -0.76 -14.53 -3.73
CA LEU A 39 -0.65 -15.61 -4.74
C LEU A 39 0.76 -15.74 -5.34
N GLY A 40 1.81 -15.51 -4.53
CA GLY A 40 3.20 -15.54 -4.99
C GLY A 40 3.62 -14.34 -5.86
N MET A 41 2.76 -13.33 -6.00
CA MET A 41 3.05 -12.09 -6.71
C MET A 41 3.40 -10.97 -5.74
N ASN A 42 4.33 -10.12 -6.15
CA ASN A 42 4.63 -8.88 -5.45
C ASN A 42 3.52 -7.83 -5.68
N PRO A 43 3.48 -6.73 -4.90
CA PRO A 43 2.42 -5.72 -5.00
C PRO A 43 2.26 -5.14 -6.41
N ASN A 44 3.35 -4.82 -7.10
CA ASN A 44 3.31 -4.24 -8.44
C ASN A 44 2.68 -5.19 -9.46
N GLN A 45 2.99 -6.48 -9.37
CA GLN A 45 2.39 -7.51 -10.23
C GLN A 45 0.89 -7.67 -9.96
N VAL A 46 0.47 -7.66 -8.69
CA VAL A 46 -0.95 -7.75 -8.31
C VAL A 46 -1.73 -6.56 -8.86
N ILE A 47 -1.26 -5.34 -8.59
CA ILE A 47 -1.97 -4.11 -8.99
C ILE A 47 -1.97 -3.95 -10.52
N LEU A 48 -0.85 -4.25 -11.19
CA LEU A 48 -0.79 -4.28 -12.65
C LEU A 48 -1.77 -5.30 -13.23
N GLY A 49 -1.85 -6.50 -12.64
CA GLY A 49 -2.81 -7.53 -13.02
C GLY A 49 -4.26 -7.05 -12.88
N MET A 50 -4.61 -6.47 -11.74
CA MET A 50 -5.94 -5.93 -11.48
C MET A 50 -6.34 -4.84 -12.49
N LEU A 51 -5.43 -3.92 -12.80
CA LEU A 51 -5.64 -2.84 -13.75
C LEU A 51 -5.86 -3.35 -15.18
N THR A 52 -5.09 -4.35 -15.59
CA THR A 52 -5.05 -4.82 -16.98
C THR A 52 -6.02 -5.96 -17.28
N ASN A 53 -6.45 -6.70 -16.25
CA ASN A 53 -7.31 -7.89 -16.39
C ASN A 53 -8.49 -7.87 -15.39
N PRO A 54 -9.31 -6.80 -15.34
CA PRO A 54 -10.38 -6.67 -14.34
C PRO A 54 -11.42 -7.80 -14.40
N ASN A 55 -11.68 -8.35 -15.59
CA ASN A 55 -12.60 -9.48 -15.77
C ASN A 55 -12.18 -10.76 -15.04
N VAL A 56 -10.88 -10.97 -14.86
CA VAL A 56 -10.35 -12.10 -14.07
C VAL A 56 -10.30 -11.71 -12.60
N TRP A 57 -9.79 -10.51 -12.31
CA TRP A 57 -9.54 -10.08 -10.93
C TRP A 57 -10.80 -9.81 -10.12
N LYS A 58 -11.95 -9.51 -10.75
CA LYS A 58 -13.22 -9.37 -10.04
C LYS A 58 -13.64 -10.63 -9.29
N ASP A 59 -13.20 -11.81 -9.75
CA ASP A 59 -13.54 -13.11 -9.16
C ASP A 59 -12.45 -13.65 -8.22
N ILE A 60 -11.28 -12.99 -8.16
CA ILE A 60 -10.20 -13.36 -7.24
C ILE A 60 -10.54 -12.87 -5.82
N LYS A 61 -10.45 -13.77 -4.85
CA LYS A 61 -10.75 -13.50 -3.43
C LYS A 61 -9.61 -12.73 -2.77
N ILE A 62 -9.57 -11.42 -2.98
CA ILE A 62 -8.51 -10.53 -2.48
C ILE A 62 -8.97 -9.61 -1.32
N ILE A 63 -10.27 -9.37 -1.16
CA ILE A 63 -10.80 -8.45 -0.16
C ILE A 63 -10.87 -9.16 1.19
N LYS A 64 -10.05 -8.74 2.16
CA LYS A 64 -10.04 -9.33 3.51
C LYS A 64 -11.36 -9.08 4.24
N VAL A 65 -11.85 -10.09 4.96
CA VAL A 65 -13.01 -10.02 5.87
C VAL A 65 -12.62 -10.62 7.22
N ASP A 66 -12.80 -9.88 8.32
CA ASP A 66 -12.29 -10.28 9.63
C ASP A 66 -13.34 -11.02 10.47
N THR A 67 -14.57 -10.51 10.54
CA THR A 67 -15.56 -10.91 11.56
C THR A 67 -16.49 -12.04 11.11
N PRO A 68 -16.77 -13.04 11.98
CA PRO A 68 -17.71 -14.12 11.67
C PRO A 68 -19.10 -13.61 11.27
N LYS A 69 -19.61 -12.60 11.98
CA LYS A 69 -20.92 -11.98 11.72
C LYS A 69 -21.00 -11.35 10.32
N LEU A 70 -19.92 -10.75 9.83
CA LEU A 70 -19.88 -10.20 8.47
C LEU A 70 -19.79 -11.30 7.41
N LYS A 71 -19.06 -12.38 7.69
CA LYS A 71 -19.01 -13.55 6.79
C LYS A 71 -20.38 -14.21 6.65
N GLU A 72 -21.07 -14.38 7.77
CA GLU A 72 -22.45 -14.87 7.80
C GLU A 72 -23.38 -13.95 7.00
N PHE A 73 -23.32 -12.63 7.23
CA PHE A 73 -24.10 -11.64 6.47
C PHE A 73 -23.83 -11.70 4.96
N LEU A 74 -22.57 -11.87 4.55
CA LEU A 74 -22.18 -11.99 3.14
C LEU A 74 -22.54 -13.34 2.52
N GLY A 75 -22.92 -14.33 3.33
CA GLY A 75 -23.23 -15.70 2.90
C GLY A 75 -21.99 -16.52 2.57
N VAL A 76 -20.85 -16.27 3.25
CA VAL A 76 -19.59 -16.98 3.02
C VAL A 76 -19.18 -17.77 4.27
N ALA A 77 -18.42 -18.86 4.07
CA ALA A 77 -17.97 -19.73 5.16
C ALA A 77 -17.15 -18.95 6.22
N SER A 78 -17.32 -19.34 7.49
CA SER A 78 -16.79 -18.62 8.66
C SER A 78 -15.27 -18.63 8.75
N ASP A 79 -14.62 -19.65 8.18
CA ASP A 79 -13.16 -19.82 8.10
C ASP A 79 -12.50 -18.99 6.99
N ARG A 80 -13.28 -18.47 6.05
CA ARG A 80 -12.74 -17.69 4.92
C ARG A 80 -12.10 -16.40 5.38
N LYS A 81 -10.93 -16.09 4.80
CA LYS A 81 -10.18 -14.86 5.08
C LYS A 81 -10.46 -13.74 4.08
N PHE A 82 -10.86 -14.10 2.87
CA PHE A 82 -11.05 -13.17 1.75
C PHE A 82 -12.34 -13.45 1.00
N VAL A 83 -12.86 -12.42 0.35
CA VAL A 83 -13.97 -12.45 -0.62
C VAL A 83 -13.55 -11.77 -1.92
N SER A 84 -14.19 -12.12 -3.04
CA SER A 84 -13.99 -11.46 -4.32
C SER A 84 -14.84 -10.20 -4.43
N PHE A 85 -14.52 -9.36 -5.41
CA PHE A 85 -15.35 -8.19 -5.74
C PHE A 85 -16.76 -8.64 -6.17
N SER A 86 -16.84 -9.65 -7.04
CA SER A 86 -18.10 -10.19 -7.56
C SER A 86 -19.00 -10.81 -6.49
N GLU A 87 -18.45 -11.43 -5.44
CA GLU A 87 -19.22 -12.02 -4.33
C GLU A 87 -19.98 -10.98 -3.49
N ILE A 88 -19.55 -9.72 -3.50
CA ILE A 88 -20.18 -8.61 -2.77
C ILE A 88 -21.25 -7.92 -3.63
N LEU A 89 -21.15 -8.00 -4.96
CA LEU A 89 -22.12 -7.41 -5.87
C LEU A 89 -23.43 -8.21 -5.92
N THR A 90 -24.50 -7.50 -6.27
CA THR A 90 -25.85 -8.02 -6.50
C THR A 90 -26.39 -7.41 -7.80
N PRO A 91 -27.44 -7.98 -8.42
CA PRO A 91 -28.03 -7.38 -9.62
C PRO A 91 -28.44 -5.92 -9.47
N ASP A 92 -28.87 -5.51 -8.27
CA ASP A 92 -29.42 -4.18 -7.98
C ASP A 92 -28.43 -3.25 -7.26
N GLY A 93 -27.17 -3.65 -7.06
CA GLY A 93 -26.19 -2.90 -6.27
C GLY A 93 -25.15 -3.79 -5.59
N TYR A 94 -24.87 -3.56 -4.30
CA TYR A 94 -23.94 -4.38 -3.52
C TYR A 94 -24.46 -4.68 -2.11
N LYS A 95 -24.10 -5.84 -1.57
CA LYS A 95 -24.64 -6.40 -0.32
C LYS A 95 -24.52 -5.48 0.91
N LEU A 96 -23.53 -4.60 0.93
CA LEU A 96 -23.23 -3.78 2.10
C LEU A 96 -23.97 -2.42 2.13
N ALA A 97 -24.62 -2.01 1.04
CA ALA A 97 -25.19 -0.65 0.92
C ALA A 97 -26.13 -0.30 2.09
N LYS A 98 -27.17 -1.10 2.30
CA LYS A 98 -28.18 -0.83 3.34
C LYS A 98 -27.60 -0.85 4.76
N ILE A 99 -26.70 -1.80 5.04
CA ILE A 99 -26.13 -1.90 6.39
C ILE A 99 -25.15 -0.76 6.68
N LEU A 100 -24.44 -0.27 5.68
CA LEU A 100 -23.55 0.88 5.82
C LEU A 100 -24.33 2.18 6.08
N GLU A 101 -25.51 2.35 5.48
CA GLU A 101 -26.41 3.48 5.81
C GLU A 101 -26.78 3.49 7.30
N ASP A 102 -27.09 2.34 7.87
CA ASP A 102 -27.42 2.22 9.29
C ASP A 102 -26.18 2.40 10.18
N ILE A 103 -25.03 1.82 9.78
CA ILE A 103 -23.76 1.99 10.49
C ILE A 103 -23.33 3.46 10.54
N ASN A 104 -23.55 4.21 9.46
CA ASN A 104 -23.15 5.61 9.39
C ASN A 104 -23.95 6.51 10.35
N LYS A 105 -25.13 6.07 10.82
CA LYS A 105 -25.92 6.74 11.86
C LYS A 105 -25.40 6.48 13.28
N ILE A 106 -24.58 5.44 13.46
CA ILE A 106 -23.97 5.11 14.76
C ILE A 106 -22.75 6.01 14.99
N ASP A 107 -22.65 6.60 16.18
CA ASP A 107 -21.48 7.37 16.60
C ASP A 107 -20.18 6.55 16.41
N PRO A 108 -19.12 7.12 15.80
CA PRO A 108 -17.88 6.39 15.53
C PRO A 108 -17.27 5.67 16.74
N ASN A 109 -17.43 6.23 17.95
CA ASN A 109 -16.90 5.65 19.19
C ASN A 109 -17.75 4.47 19.69
N GLN A 110 -19.01 4.36 19.27
CA GLN A 110 -19.94 3.30 19.63
C GLN A 110 -19.92 2.12 18.64
N ARG A 111 -19.23 2.25 17.50
CA ARG A 111 -19.13 1.19 16.50
C ARG A 111 -18.33 -0.01 17.01
N GLY A 112 -18.97 -1.18 16.98
CA GLY A 112 -18.37 -2.46 17.35
C GLY A 112 -17.45 -3.02 16.28
N THR A 113 -17.01 -4.26 16.49
CA THR A 113 -16.08 -4.94 15.58
C THR A 113 -16.69 -5.23 14.22
N PHE A 114 -17.99 -5.58 14.19
CA PHE A 114 -18.74 -5.85 12.97
C PHE A 114 -18.90 -4.59 12.12
N GLU A 115 -19.31 -3.47 12.72
CA GLU A 115 -19.54 -2.21 12.01
C GLU A 115 -18.23 -1.69 11.42
N LYS A 116 -17.15 -1.74 12.20
CA LYS A 116 -15.80 -1.37 11.72
C LYS A 116 -15.30 -2.30 10.62
N ASP A 117 -15.66 -3.58 10.65
CA ASP A 117 -15.28 -4.52 9.60
C ASP A 117 -16.05 -4.28 8.30
N ALA A 118 -17.36 -4.02 8.38
CA ALA A 118 -18.18 -3.67 7.22
C ALA A 118 -17.65 -2.41 6.51
N ILE A 119 -17.32 -1.36 7.27
CA ILE A 119 -16.71 -0.13 6.73
C ILE A 119 -15.36 -0.45 6.03
N ARG A 120 -14.50 -1.27 6.65
CA ARG A 120 -13.23 -1.65 6.03
C ARG A 120 -13.41 -2.47 4.75
N VAL A 121 -14.40 -3.36 4.70
CA VAL A 121 -14.70 -4.12 3.48
C VAL A 121 -15.21 -3.18 2.38
N ASP A 122 -16.04 -2.19 2.73
CA ASP A 122 -16.48 -1.16 1.79
C ASP A 122 -15.33 -0.32 1.23
N GLU A 123 -14.44 0.17 2.10
CA GLU A 123 -13.22 0.87 1.68
C GLU A 123 -12.39 0.03 0.69
N ARG A 124 -12.22 -1.27 0.98
CA ARG A 124 -11.49 -2.20 0.11
C ARG A 124 -12.22 -2.42 -1.22
N LEU A 125 -13.54 -2.51 -1.21
CA LEU A 125 -14.36 -2.65 -2.42
C LEU A 125 -14.20 -1.42 -3.32
N ASN A 126 -14.25 -0.22 -2.74
CA ASN A 126 -14.03 1.04 -3.45
C ASN A 126 -12.63 1.12 -4.05
N ILE A 127 -11.59 0.68 -3.33
CA ILE A 127 -10.23 0.60 -3.87
C ILE A 127 -10.15 -0.32 -5.09
N VAL A 128 -10.75 -1.52 -5.01
CA VAL A 128 -10.78 -2.46 -6.15
C VAL A 128 -11.50 -1.84 -7.35
N TYR A 129 -12.65 -1.19 -7.11
CA TYR A 129 -13.40 -0.49 -8.15
C TYR A 129 -12.57 0.63 -8.80
N MET A 130 -11.92 1.47 -7.99
CA MET A 130 -11.05 2.55 -8.48
C MET A 130 -9.88 2.02 -9.32
N ILE A 131 -9.34 0.84 -9.01
CA ILE A 131 -8.29 0.22 -9.83
C ILE A 131 -8.86 -0.24 -11.17
N PHE A 132 -10.02 -0.91 -11.18
CA PHE A 132 -10.67 -1.35 -12.41
C PHE A 132 -11.06 -0.20 -13.32
N MET A 133 -11.50 0.92 -12.73
CA MET A 133 -11.82 2.13 -13.47
C MET A 133 -10.60 2.98 -13.81
N SER A 134 -9.40 2.58 -13.38
CA SER A 134 -8.15 3.35 -13.48
C SER A 134 -8.13 4.67 -12.70
N ASP A 135 -9.10 4.93 -11.83
CA ASP A 135 -9.20 6.15 -11.01
C ASP A 135 -8.21 6.23 -9.86
N MET A 136 -7.67 5.09 -9.42
CA MET A 136 -6.69 5.05 -8.33
C MET A 136 -5.37 5.76 -8.69
N PHE A 137 -5.05 5.85 -9.98
CA PHE A 137 -3.70 6.19 -10.45
C PHE A 137 -3.62 7.61 -10.99
N LYS A 138 -3.42 8.62 -10.12
CA LYS A 138 -3.17 10.01 -10.52
C LYS A 138 -1.77 10.19 -11.14
N ILE A 139 -1.63 9.81 -12.41
CA ILE A 139 -0.33 9.69 -13.11
C ILE A 139 -0.14 10.71 -14.24
N TYR A 140 -1.17 11.48 -14.60
CA TYR A 140 -1.10 12.48 -15.66
C TYR A 140 -1.12 13.90 -15.08
N PRO A 141 -0.04 14.68 -15.19
CA PRO A 141 -0.05 16.10 -14.88
C PRO A 141 -1.12 16.85 -15.67
N LYS A 142 -1.93 17.67 -14.98
CA LYS A 142 -2.87 18.58 -15.63
C LYS A 142 -2.13 19.85 -16.06
N ILE A 143 -1.98 20.04 -17.37
CA ILE A 143 -1.23 21.16 -17.95
C ILE A 143 -1.87 22.50 -17.56
N GLY A 144 -1.07 23.42 -17.05
CA GLY A 144 -1.51 24.78 -16.68
C GLY A 144 -2.32 24.87 -15.38
N ASP A 145 -2.42 23.79 -14.60
CA ASP A 145 -3.10 23.82 -13.30
C ASP A 145 -2.22 24.49 -12.24
N ALA A 146 -2.75 25.54 -11.59
CA ALA A 146 -2.01 26.34 -10.62
C ALA A 146 -1.57 25.56 -9.37
N ASN A 147 -2.23 24.45 -9.06
CA ASN A 147 -1.94 23.62 -7.89
C ASN A 147 -1.13 22.36 -8.26
N HIS A 148 -0.62 22.27 -9.50
CA HIS A 148 0.12 21.12 -10.00
C HIS A 148 -0.62 19.79 -9.82
N LEU A 149 -1.95 19.79 -10.04
CA LEU A 149 -2.77 18.60 -9.90
C LEU A 149 -2.45 17.55 -10.97
N TRP A 150 -2.36 16.30 -10.55
CA TRP A 150 -2.30 15.14 -11.43
C TRP A 150 -3.63 14.40 -11.37
N ILE A 151 -4.08 13.91 -12.51
CA ILE A 151 -5.37 13.26 -12.69
C ILE A 151 -5.20 11.82 -13.13
N SER A 152 -6.23 11.02 -12.87
CA SER A 152 -6.26 9.62 -13.29
C SER A 152 -6.45 9.48 -14.81
N PRO A 153 -6.08 8.35 -15.43
CA PRO A 153 -6.40 8.09 -16.83
C PRO A 153 -7.89 8.29 -17.16
N ASN A 154 -8.78 7.81 -16.29
CA ASN A 154 -10.22 7.94 -16.49
C ASN A 154 -10.69 9.39 -16.38
N GLN A 155 -10.23 10.11 -15.35
CA GLN A 155 -10.48 11.54 -15.21
C GLN A 155 -9.97 12.31 -16.43
N ALA A 156 -8.74 12.05 -16.87
CA ALA A 156 -8.15 12.71 -18.03
C ALA A 156 -8.98 12.53 -19.30
N ILE A 157 -9.44 11.30 -19.57
CA ILE A 157 -10.30 11.01 -20.73
C ILE A 157 -11.64 11.75 -20.65
N ASN A 158 -12.17 11.97 -19.45
CA ASN A 158 -13.47 12.62 -19.25
C ASN A 158 -13.39 14.15 -19.11
N SER A 159 -12.27 14.70 -18.65
CA SER A 159 -12.15 16.12 -18.29
C SER A 159 -11.20 16.94 -19.16
N LEU A 160 -10.29 16.31 -19.92
CA LEU A 160 -9.42 17.01 -20.86
C LEU A 160 -10.09 17.12 -22.23
N ASP A 161 -9.63 18.09 -23.03
CA ASP A 161 -10.09 18.32 -24.39
C ASP A 161 -8.92 18.37 -25.38
N GLY A 162 -9.23 18.23 -26.67
CA GLY A 162 -8.26 18.37 -27.76
C GLY A 162 -7.09 17.38 -27.68
N GLN A 163 -5.88 17.87 -28.02
CA GLN A 163 -4.68 17.05 -28.18
C GLN A 163 -4.26 16.33 -26.89
N ASP A 164 -4.44 16.97 -25.72
CA ASP A 164 -4.03 16.38 -24.45
C ASP A 164 -4.84 15.13 -24.13
N LYS A 165 -6.15 15.16 -24.37
CA LYS A 165 -7.03 14.00 -24.25
C LYS A 165 -6.63 12.88 -25.21
N GLU A 166 -6.37 13.21 -26.47
CA GLU A 166 -5.98 12.22 -27.48
C GLU A 166 -4.68 11.50 -27.11
N ILE A 167 -3.68 12.25 -26.63
CA ILE A 167 -2.39 11.69 -26.18
C ILE A 167 -2.60 10.77 -24.99
N VAL A 168 -3.30 11.22 -23.94
CA VAL A 168 -3.54 10.42 -22.73
C VAL A 168 -4.34 9.16 -23.06
N TYR A 169 -5.39 9.29 -23.87
CA TYR A 169 -6.19 8.17 -24.33
C TYR A 169 -5.35 7.16 -25.13
N PHE A 170 -4.54 7.63 -26.08
CA PHE A 170 -3.66 6.78 -26.87
C PHE A 170 -2.67 6.01 -26.00
N ILE A 171 -1.98 6.68 -25.08
CA ILE A 171 -0.99 6.04 -24.21
C ILE A 171 -1.66 5.02 -23.29
N THR A 172 -2.77 5.41 -22.64
CA THR A 172 -3.50 4.56 -21.68
C THR A 172 -4.08 3.32 -22.36
N SER A 173 -4.79 3.49 -23.48
CA SER A 173 -5.43 2.39 -24.20
C SER A 173 -4.41 1.40 -24.74
N ASN A 174 -3.29 1.87 -25.31
CA ASN A 174 -2.21 1.00 -25.76
C ASN A 174 -1.56 0.24 -24.61
N PHE A 175 -1.36 0.88 -23.46
CA PHE A 175 -0.81 0.20 -22.28
C PHE A 175 -1.74 -0.92 -21.80
N ILE A 176 -3.01 -0.61 -21.53
CA ILE A 176 -3.97 -1.57 -20.98
C ILE A 176 -4.19 -2.74 -21.95
N SER A 177 -4.43 -2.46 -23.23
CA SER A 177 -4.63 -3.51 -24.25
C SER A 177 -3.39 -4.39 -24.42
N SER A 178 -2.21 -3.79 -24.62
CA SER A 178 -0.98 -4.55 -24.83
C SER A 178 -0.60 -5.38 -23.60
N ALA A 179 -0.81 -4.85 -22.39
CA ALA A 179 -0.52 -5.59 -21.17
C ALA A 179 -1.52 -6.75 -20.94
N GLY A 180 -2.80 -6.53 -21.23
CA GLY A 180 -3.85 -7.55 -21.17
C GLY A 180 -3.65 -8.69 -22.19
N GLU A 181 -3.17 -8.36 -23.39
CA GLU A 181 -2.83 -9.34 -24.43
C GLU A 181 -1.50 -10.07 -24.19
N GLY A 182 -0.74 -9.70 -23.15
CA GLY A 182 0.59 -10.24 -22.88
C GLY A 182 1.70 -9.69 -23.78
N ASN A 183 1.45 -8.65 -24.57
CA ASN A 183 2.45 -7.96 -25.38
C ASN A 183 3.26 -6.97 -24.53
N TYR A 184 4.14 -7.51 -23.68
CA TYR A 184 4.91 -6.71 -22.73
C TYR A 184 5.88 -5.73 -23.37
N THR A 185 6.33 -5.96 -24.61
CA THR A 185 7.17 -5.01 -25.34
C THR A 185 6.41 -3.74 -25.70
N LYS A 186 5.18 -3.85 -26.22
CA LYS A 186 4.34 -2.68 -26.51
C LYS A 186 3.88 -1.98 -25.23
N ALA A 187 3.50 -2.75 -24.20
CA ALA A 187 3.13 -2.18 -22.90
C ALA A 187 4.28 -1.39 -22.27
N SER A 188 5.51 -1.90 -22.36
CA SER A 188 6.72 -1.23 -21.86
C SER A 188 6.97 0.10 -22.58
N LYS A 189 6.79 0.16 -23.91
CA LYS A 189 6.85 1.41 -24.67
C LYS A 189 5.77 2.41 -24.24
N ALA A 190 4.55 1.93 -23.98
CA ALA A 190 3.50 2.81 -23.49
C ALA A 190 3.82 3.40 -22.11
N LEU A 191 4.39 2.62 -21.18
CA LEU A 191 4.86 3.14 -19.89
C LEU A 191 5.99 4.17 -20.04
N GLU A 192 6.88 3.99 -21.01
CA GLU A 192 7.92 4.97 -21.34
C GLU A 192 7.29 6.31 -21.79
N LEU A 193 6.25 6.26 -22.63
CA LEU A 193 5.49 7.45 -23.02
C LEU A 193 4.83 8.13 -21.80
N VAL A 194 4.29 7.37 -20.85
CA VAL A 194 3.77 7.93 -19.58
C VAL A 194 4.88 8.66 -18.83
N SER A 195 6.03 8.01 -18.62
CA SER A 195 7.16 8.59 -17.91
C SER A 195 7.66 9.87 -18.57
N MET A 196 7.78 9.89 -19.91
CA MET A 196 8.17 11.10 -20.65
C MET A 196 7.13 12.22 -20.50
N TYR A 197 5.83 11.88 -20.53
CA TYR A 197 4.77 12.85 -20.29
C TYR A 197 4.87 13.46 -18.88
N GLN A 198 5.08 12.62 -17.87
CA GLN A 198 5.26 13.05 -16.47
C GLN A 198 6.46 14.00 -16.30
N GLN A 199 7.62 13.64 -16.86
CA GLN A 199 8.83 14.45 -16.75
C GLN A 199 8.73 15.77 -17.53
N LYS A 200 8.02 15.76 -18.66
CA LYS A 200 7.84 16.96 -19.50
C LYS A 200 6.87 17.95 -18.86
N PHE A 201 5.71 17.49 -18.42
CA PHE A 201 4.61 18.37 -18.00
C PHE A 201 4.46 18.49 -16.47
N GLY A 202 5.05 17.58 -15.70
CA GLY A 202 5.05 17.59 -14.24
C GLY A 202 6.36 17.99 -13.59
N LYS A 203 7.29 18.58 -14.37
CA LYS A 203 8.69 18.85 -13.97
C LYS A 203 8.84 19.55 -12.63
N ASP A 204 7.94 20.47 -12.30
CA ASP A 204 8.04 21.31 -11.09
C ASP A 204 7.93 20.51 -9.78
N ILE A 205 7.17 19.41 -9.80
CA ILE A 205 6.94 18.56 -8.62
C ILE A 205 7.44 17.12 -8.80
N TYR A 206 7.97 16.78 -9.97
CA TYR A 206 8.51 15.45 -10.25
C TYR A 206 9.75 15.18 -9.35
N PRO A 207 9.76 14.09 -8.55
CA PRO A 207 10.91 13.77 -7.70
C PRO A 207 12.18 13.51 -8.52
N ASN A 208 13.34 13.90 -8.01
CA ASN A 208 14.60 13.52 -8.65
C ASN A 208 14.83 11.99 -8.55
N GLU A 209 15.66 11.47 -9.46
CA GLU A 209 15.99 10.04 -9.53
C GLU A 209 16.55 9.48 -8.21
N GLU A 210 17.35 10.27 -7.49
CA GLU A 210 17.88 9.87 -6.18
C GLU A 210 16.77 9.60 -5.17
N LYS A 211 15.78 10.49 -5.05
CA LYS A 211 14.67 10.34 -4.11
C LYS A 211 13.79 9.15 -4.49
N ILE A 212 13.55 8.93 -5.79
CA ILE A 212 12.82 7.76 -6.30
C ILE A 212 13.55 6.48 -5.86
N ASN A 213 14.86 6.38 -6.16
CA ASN A 213 15.66 5.21 -5.83
C ASN A 213 15.74 4.94 -4.31
N VAL A 214 15.87 5.99 -3.50
CA VAL A 214 15.87 5.87 -2.04
C VAL A 214 14.52 5.32 -1.54
N GLU A 215 13.39 5.80 -2.05
CA GLU A 215 12.07 5.29 -1.68
C GLU A 215 11.89 3.82 -2.13
N MET A 216 12.33 3.47 -3.34
CA MET A 216 12.31 2.09 -3.85
C MET A 216 13.14 1.13 -2.99
N ILE A 217 14.34 1.54 -2.57
CA ILE A 217 15.20 0.75 -1.68
C ILE A 217 14.54 0.60 -0.30
N PHE A 218 14.04 1.70 0.26
CA PHE A 218 13.37 1.70 1.56
C PHE A 218 12.17 0.74 1.57
N ASN A 219 11.34 0.79 0.53
CA ASN A 219 10.21 -0.12 0.35
C ASN A 219 10.63 -1.59 0.26
N LYS A 220 11.73 -1.89 -0.44
CA LYS A 220 12.27 -3.24 -0.58
C LYS A 220 12.87 -3.79 0.72
N LEU A 221 13.50 -2.93 1.52
CA LEU A 221 14.10 -3.32 2.79
C LEU A 221 13.05 -3.69 3.84
N ASP A 222 11.86 -3.07 3.79
CA ASP A 222 10.74 -3.32 4.70
C ASP A 222 11.20 -3.33 6.18
N ILE A 223 11.93 -2.27 6.54
CA ILE A 223 12.73 -2.20 7.78
C ILE A 223 11.86 -2.39 9.02
N PHE A 224 10.72 -1.69 9.10
CA PHE A 224 9.92 -1.65 10.33
C PHE A 224 9.25 -2.99 10.68
N PRO A 225 8.55 -3.69 9.77
CA PRO A 225 7.99 -5.00 10.10
C PRO A 225 9.06 -6.03 10.51
N ARG A 226 10.23 -6.01 9.83
CA ARG A 226 11.36 -6.89 10.18
C ARG A 226 11.93 -6.55 11.56
N LEU A 227 12.08 -5.27 11.88
CA LEU A 227 12.50 -4.82 13.21
C LEU A 227 11.48 -5.22 14.28
N THR A 228 10.17 -5.07 14.03
CA THR A 228 9.13 -5.50 14.97
C THR A 228 9.28 -6.97 15.35
N LEU A 229 9.49 -7.85 14.35
CA LEU A 229 9.71 -9.27 14.60
C LEU A 229 11.03 -9.53 15.35
N ALA A 230 12.11 -8.86 14.97
CA ALA A 230 13.40 -8.98 15.64
C ALA A 230 13.35 -8.55 17.11
N TYR A 231 12.71 -7.42 17.42
CA TYR A 231 12.50 -6.95 18.79
C TYR A 231 11.62 -7.90 19.59
N LEU A 232 10.57 -8.47 18.99
CA LEU A 232 9.69 -9.41 19.68
C LEU A 232 10.45 -10.70 20.06
N ILE A 233 11.24 -11.26 19.14
CA ILE A 233 12.05 -12.45 19.40
C ILE A 233 13.11 -12.16 20.46
N LEU A 234 13.84 -11.04 20.33
CA LEU A 234 14.87 -10.65 21.28
C LEU A 234 14.28 -10.39 22.67
N GLY A 235 13.15 -9.70 22.76
CA GLY A 235 12.45 -9.43 24.01
C GLY A 235 11.97 -10.72 24.69
N MET A 236 11.42 -11.66 23.93
CA MET A 236 11.03 -12.97 24.46
C MET A 236 12.24 -13.75 24.97
N LEU A 237 13.37 -13.73 24.24
CA LEU A 237 14.59 -14.39 24.66
C LEU A 237 15.18 -13.75 25.94
N MET A 238 15.23 -12.42 26.00
CA MET A 238 15.65 -11.68 27.20
C MET A 238 14.76 -11.99 28.40
N LEU A 239 13.44 -12.13 28.19
CA LEU A 239 12.49 -12.51 29.23
C LEU A 239 12.80 -13.91 29.80
N VAL A 240 13.05 -14.90 28.94
CA VAL A 240 13.43 -16.26 29.37
C VAL A 240 14.76 -16.25 30.13
N VAL A 241 15.76 -15.51 29.65
CA VAL A 241 17.05 -15.35 30.34
C VAL A 241 16.85 -14.72 31.71
N ALA A 242 16.04 -13.67 31.82
CA ALA A 242 15.73 -13.03 33.09
C ALA A 242 15.03 -13.98 34.07
N PHE A 243 14.00 -14.71 33.64
CA PHE A 243 13.31 -15.69 34.49
C PHE A 243 14.24 -16.81 34.96
N THR A 244 15.04 -17.37 34.06
CA THR A 244 15.98 -18.45 34.43
C THR A 244 17.09 -17.97 35.36
N ALA A 245 17.53 -16.72 35.22
CA ALA A 245 18.51 -16.11 36.11
C ALA A 245 18.02 -16.03 37.56
N VAL A 246 16.70 -15.86 37.79
CA VAL A 246 16.10 -15.87 39.14
C VAL A 246 16.29 -17.21 39.85
N PHE A 247 16.19 -18.33 39.11
CA PHE A 247 16.34 -19.67 39.68
C PHE A 247 17.79 -20.17 39.65
N LYS A 248 18.58 -19.76 38.65
CA LYS A 248 19.97 -20.17 38.43
C LYS A 248 20.79 -18.99 37.92
N GLN A 249 21.44 -18.29 38.84
CA GLN A 249 22.21 -17.08 38.53
C GLN A 249 23.39 -17.31 37.58
N THR A 250 23.90 -18.54 37.46
CA THR A 250 24.98 -18.91 36.53
C THR A 250 24.58 -18.87 35.05
N LEU A 251 23.27 -18.88 34.73
CA LEU A 251 22.77 -18.83 33.35
C LEU A 251 22.76 -17.41 32.76
N SER A 252 22.70 -16.38 33.60
CA SER A 252 22.88 -14.98 33.19
C SER A 252 24.35 -14.59 33.31
N SER A 253 25.15 -14.95 32.31
CA SER A 253 26.56 -14.56 32.26
C SER A 253 26.74 -13.14 31.74
N LYS A 254 27.82 -12.46 32.17
CA LYS A 254 28.21 -11.14 31.65
C LYS A 254 28.39 -11.14 30.12
N LEU A 255 28.91 -12.24 29.57
CA LEU A 255 29.08 -12.41 28.14
C LEU A 255 27.73 -12.44 27.40
N LEU A 256 26.78 -13.24 27.89
CA LEU A 256 25.44 -13.31 27.31
C LEU A 256 24.74 -11.94 27.32
N ASN A 257 24.77 -11.25 28.46
CA ASN A 257 24.15 -9.93 28.58
C ASN A 257 24.79 -8.90 27.65
N ASN A 258 26.11 -8.93 27.48
CA ASN A 258 26.81 -8.06 26.53
C ASN A 258 26.42 -8.36 25.07
N ILE A 259 26.25 -9.63 24.71
CA ILE A 259 25.79 -10.02 23.37
C ILE A 259 24.37 -9.52 23.12
N LEU A 260 23.45 -9.73 24.07
CA LEU A 260 22.05 -9.28 23.96
C LEU A 260 21.97 -7.76 23.83
N PHE A 261 22.75 -7.03 24.64
CA PHE A 261 22.87 -5.59 24.53
C PHE A 261 23.45 -5.15 23.18
N GLY A 262 24.48 -5.83 22.68
CA GLY A 262 25.06 -5.55 21.37
C GLY A 262 24.06 -5.72 20.22
N ILE A 263 23.27 -6.81 20.24
CA ILE A 263 22.19 -7.03 19.27
C ILE A 263 21.14 -5.92 19.38
N LEU A 264 20.72 -5.58 20.60
CA LEU A 264 19.75 -4.52 20.87
C LEU A 264 20.22 -3.16 20.31
N ALA A 265 21.50 -2.83 20.53
CA ALA A 265 22.12 -1.61 20.01
C ALA A 265 22.15 -1.58 18.48
N VAL A 266 22.46 -2.71 17.82
CA VAL A 266 22.41 -2.81 16.35
C VAL A 266 20.99 -2.60 15.84
N LEU A 267 19.98 -3.25 16.44
CA LEU A 267 18.58 -3.05 16.06
C LEU A 267 18.16 -1.58 16.22
N PHE A 268 18.59 -0.92 17.30
CA PHE A 268 18.32 0.49 17.56
C PHE A 268 18.96 1.42 16.51
N ILE A 269 20.20 1.14 16.09
CA ILE A 269 20.86 1.87 14.99
C ILE A 269 20.07 1.70 13.69
N VAL A 270 19.63 0.48 13.38
CA VAL A 270 18.83 0.20 12.18
C VAL A 270 17.46 0.91 12.24
N GLN A 271 16.80 0.95 13.40
CA GLN A 271 15.56 1.71 13.59
C GLN A 271 15.79 3.21 13.37
N THR A 272 16.87 3.76 13.94
CA THR A 272 17.24 5.17 13.80
C THR A 272 17.50 5.53 12.34
N ALA A 273 18.27 4.70 11.63
CA ALA A 273 18.50 4.86 10.20
C ALA A 273 17.19 4.78 9.38
N GLY A 274 16.32 3.80 9.70
CA GLY A 274 15.02 3.65 9.05
C GLY A 274 14.11 4.86 9.21
N MET A 275 14.10 5.48 10.39
CA MET A 275 13.40 6.74 10.62
C MET A 275 14.02 7.90 9.82
N GLY A 276 15.36 7.96 9.73
CA GLY A 276 16.06 8.94 8.90
C GLY A 276 15.69 8.83 7.42
N PHE A 277 15.65 7.61 6.86
CA PHE A 277 15.15 7.37 5.51
C PHE A 277 13.71 7.86 5.33
N ARG A 278 12.84 7.52 6.29
CA ARG A 278 11.44 7.93 6.23
C ARG A 278 11.27 9.45 6.26
N TRP A 279 12.04 10.15 7.08
CA TRP A 279 12.05 11.61 7.14
C TRP A 279 12.44 12.20 5.78
N TYR A 280 13.53 11.71 5.17
CA TYR A 280 13.97 12.18 3.86
C TYR A 280 12.93 11.94 2.75
N ILE A 281 12.34 10.74 2.71
CA ILE A 281 11.31 10.37 1.72
C ILE A 281 10.05 11.23 1.88
N SER A 282 9.54 11.33 3.11
CA SER A 282 8.25 11.97 3.38
C SER A 282 8.33 13.50 3.35
N GLY A 283 9.52 14.08 3.52
CA GLY A 283 9.73 15.53 3.53
C GLY A 283 9.22 16.22 4.80
N HIS A 284 8.81 15.45 5.81
CA HIS A 284 8.39 15.94 7.13
C HIS A 284 8.91 15.01 8.21
N ALA A 285 8.93 15.49 9.45
CA ALA A 285 9.37 14.70 10.58
C ALA A 285 8.53 13.41 10.74
N PRO A 286 9.14 12.27 11.14
CA PRO A 286 8.52 10.95 11.13
C PRO A 286 7.64 10.71 12.38
N TRP A 287 6.75 11.65 12.70
CA TRP A 287 5.75 11.54 13.78
C TRP A 287 4.41 12.20 13.42
N SER A 288 4.20 12.47 12.12
CA SER A 288 3.07 13.27 11.63
C SER A 288 1.72 12.55 11.65
N ASN A 289 1.75 11.22 11.62
CA ASN A 289 0.57 10.36 11.58
C ASN A 289 0.69 9.24 12.62
N THR A 290 -0.43 8.60 12.95
CA THR A 290 -0.51 7.58 14.01
C THR A 290 0.50 6.45 13.84
N TYR A 291 0.74 6.00 12.60
CA TYR A 291 1.70 4.93 12.32
C TYR A 291 3.14 5.38 12.61
N GLU A 292 3.51 6.58 12.15
CA GLU A 292 4.80 7.20 12.45
C GLU A 292 5.00 7.46 13.94
N SER A 293 3.97 7.96 14.63
CA SER A 293 4.03 8.16 16.08
C SER A 293 4.28 6.86 16.83
N LEU A 294 3.71 5.72 16.40
CA LEU A 294 3.98 4.42 17.02
C LEU A 294 5.44 3.97 16.83
N ILE A 295 6.02 4.19 15.64
CA ILE A 295 7.44 3.88 15.37
C ILE A 295 8.34 4.77 16.24
N TYR A 296 8.00 6.06 16.34
CA TYR A 296 8.73 7.01 17.17
C TYR A 296 8.66 6.64 18.66
N ILE A 297 7.47 6.32 19.19
CA ILE A 297 7.31 5.86 20.58
C ILE A 297 8.16 4.61 20.85
N ALA A 298 8.12 3.64 19.92
CA ALA A 298 8.94 2.43 20.05
C ALA A 298 10.44 2.77 20.10
N TRP A 299 10.89 3.75 19.32
CA TRP A 299 12.27 4.25 19.37
C TRP A 299 12.57 4.99 20.69
N SER A 300 11.65 5.80 21.20
CA SER A 300 11.83 6.55 22.45
C SER A 300 11.90 5.66 23.69
N ILE A 301 11.16 4.54 23.71
CA ILE A 301 11.19 3.58 24.84
C ILE A 301 12.55 2.84 24.90
N MET A 302 13.24 2.75 23.77
CA MET A 302 14.54 2.08 23.66
C MET A 302 15.71 2.92 24.14
N PHE A 303 15.54 4.24 24.20
CA PHE A 303 16.51 5.21 24.72
C PHE A 303 16.35 5.37 26.24
#